data_AF-A0A965DL08-F1
#
_entry.id   AF-A0A965DL08-F1
#
_cell.length_a   1.000
_cell.length_b   1.000
_cell.length_c   1.000
_cell.angle_alpha   90.00
_cell.angle_beta   90.00
_cell.angle_gamma   90.00
#
_symmetry.space_group_name_H-M   'P 1'
#
loop_
_entity.id
_entity.type
_entity.pdbx_description
1 polymer ?
#
loop_
_entity_poly.entity_id
_entity_poly.type
_entity_poly.pdbx_seq_one_letter_code
_entity_poly.pdbx_strand_id
1 'polypeptide(L)'
;MRNEIKHLNFTVQRKRDGDYIWLDTDGEILLDLNLEKKRHQPIAFSITKDAPELANIIKDSYNLYPREYVFTPENIYPNLNKKASQASLDARLNALFAFTGKRVSVNSLRSSYVCYMVHQAMVKGKLLSVKEKNKIAEKMRSSRKYFDESYTKRFEDMAELAALYGL
;
A
#
# COMPACT_ATOMS: atom_id res chain seq x y z
N MET A 1 1.05 3.45 -5.66
CA MET A 1 2.13 2.65 -5.07
C MET A 1 2.73 1.78 -6.16
N ARG A 2 3.75 2.29 -6.84
CA ARG A 2 4.64 1.55 -7.75
C ARG A 2 5.65 0.76 -6.90
N ASN A 3 6.61 1.45 -6.30
CA ASN A 3 7.62 0.87 -5.40
C ASN A 3 7.99 1.84 -4.26
N GLU A 4 7.30 2.98 -4.10
CA GLU A 4 7.61 4.02 -3.11
C GLU A 4 7.68 3.43 -1.69
N ILE A 5 6.78 2.48 -1.37
CA ILE A 5 6.76 1.76 -0.08
C ILE A 5 8.11 1.11 0.21
N LYS A 6 8.77 0.52 -0.80
CA LYS A 6 10.05 -0.19 -0.65
C LYS A 6 11.21 0.75 -0.40
N HIS A 7 10.99 2.06 -0.55
CA HIS A 7 11.98 3.09 -0.34
C HIS A 7 11.68 3.98 0.87
N LEU A 8 10.70 3.63 1.69
CA LEU A 8 10.31 4.44 2.85
C LEU A 8 11.43 4.57 3.88
N ASN A 9 11.56 5.79 4.39
CA ASN A 9 12.41 6.12 5.52
C ASN A 9 11.54 6.56 6.71
N PHE A 10 11.99 6.29 7.92
CA PHE A 10 11.45 6.92 9.11
C PHE A 10 11.94 8.36 9.24
N THR A 11 11.10 9.20 9.81
CA THR A 11 11.47 10.54 10.25
C THR A 11 10.60 10.94 11.43
N VAL A 12 11.16 11.74 12.33
CA VAL A 12 10.40 12.40 13.42
C VAL A 12 10.07 13.86 13.08
N GLN A 13 10.69 14.39 12.02
CA GLN A 13 10.41 15.72 11.48
C GLN A 13 9.71 15.58 10.13
N ARG A 14 8.67 16.38 9.89
CA ARG A 14 7.95 16.33 8.63
C ARG A 14 8.84 16.85 7.49
N LYS A 15 9.13 15.97 6.53
CA LYS A 15 9.98 16.23 5.34
C LYS A 15 9.17 16.02 4.06
N ARG A 16 9.51 16.75 2.99
CA ARG A 16 8.80 16.71 1.70
C ARG A 16 9.67 16.33 0.49
N ASP A 17 10.92 15.95 0.73
CA ASP A 17 11.94 15.66 -0.27
C ASP A 17 12.06 14.16 -0.62
N GLY A 18 11.22 13.30 -0.01
CA GLY A 18 11.28 11.85 -0.18
C GLY A 18 10.06 11.13 0.38
N ASP A 19 10.04 9.81 0.32
CA ASP A 19 8.91 9.03 0.84
C ASP A 19 9.17 8.64 2.30
N TYR A 20 8.27 9.02 3.20
CA TYR A 20 8.48 8.93 4.63
C TYR A 20 7.32 8.27 5.38
N ILE A 21 7.68 7.55 6.44
CA ILE A 21 6.84 7.34 7.59
C ILE A 21 7.22 8.40 8.63
N TRP A 22 6.35 9.37 8.84
CA TRP A 22 6.52 10.38 9.86
C TRP A 22 5.91 9.88 11.17
N LEU A 23 6.75 9.83 12.20
CA LEU A 23 6.39 9.47 13.56
C LEU A 23 6.30 10.77 14.37
N ASP A 24 5.08 11.25 14.58
CA ASP A 24 4.85 12.44 15.37
C ASP A 24 5.02 12.16 16.87
N THR A 25 5.45 13.18 17.61
CA THR A 25 5.60 13.11 19.08
C THR A 25 4.25 12.88 19.77
N ASP A 26 3.16 13.34 19.17
CA ASP A 26 1.80 13.17 19.68
C ASP A 26 1.19 11.79 19.32
N GLY A 27 1.97 10.91 18.69
CA GLY A 27 1.57 9.55 18.33
C GLY A 27 0.83 9.42 17.01
N GLU A 28 0.68 10.49 16.23
CA GLU A 28 0.22 10.41 14.85
C GLU A 28 1.31 9.81 13.95
N ILE A 29 0.93 8.84 13.13
CA ILE A 29 1.81 8.21 12.15
C ILE A 29 1.26 8.51 10.76
N LEU A 30 2.03 9.27 9.99
CA LEU A 30 1.68 9.61 8.61
C LEU A 30 2.56 8.86 7.63
N LEU A 31 1.95 8.36 6.56
CA LEU A 31 2.64 7.97 5.34
C LEU A 31 2.61 9.19 4.40
N ASP A 32 3.76 9.83 4.22
CA ASP A 32 3.93 10.97 3.32
C ASP A 32 4.68 10.49 2.06
N LEU A 33 3.96 10.44 0.93
CA LEU A 33 4.51 10.02 -0.35
C LEU A 33 4.71 11.23 -1.25
N ASN A 34 5.97 11.56 -1.51
CA ASN A 34 6.33 12.78 -2.23
C ASN A 34 6.40 12.56 -3.74
N LEU A 35 6.78 13.63 -4.45
CA LEU A 35 6.82 13.74 -5.91
C LEU A 35 7.90 12.83 -6.50
N GLU A 36 7.58 11.56 -6.71
CA GLU A 36 8.38 10.74 -7.62
C GLU A 36 8.15 11.27 -9.06
N LYS A 37 9.04 12.16 -9.51
CA LYS A 37 9.27 12.56 -10.91
C LYS A 37 7.99 12.92 -11.72
N LYS A 38 7.44 14.13 -11.48
CA LYS A 38 6.56 14.93 -12.37
C LYS A 38 5.12 14.47 -12.66
N ARG A 39 4.61 13.33 -12.13
CA ARG A 39 3.30 12.78 -12.60
C ARG A 39 2.17 12.68 -11.58
N HIS A 40 2.44 12.80 -10.28
CA HIS A 40 1.42 12.67 -9.23
C HIS A 40 1.63 13.75 -8.17
N GLN A 41 0.52 14.29 -7.64
CA GLN A 41 0.56 15.20 -6.50
C GLN A 41 1.09 14.46 -5.26
N PRO A 42 1.79 15.15 -4.35
CA PRO A 42 2.10 14.61 -3.04
C PRO A 42 0.82 14.16 -2.35
N ILE A 43 0.88 13.03 -1.66
CA ILE A 43 -0.25 12.50 -0.90
C ILE A 43 0.22 12.08 0.48
N ALA A 44 -0.57 12.44 1.48
CA ALA A 44 -0.36 12.04 2.86
C ALA A 44 -1.55 11.19 3.34
N PHE A 45 -1.26 10.09 4.00
CA PHE A 45 -2.25 9.22 4.62
C PHE A 45 -1.99 9.17 6.12
N SER A 46 -3.05 9.30 6.92
CA SER A 46 -2.95 9.11 8.37
C SER A 46 -3.08 7.62 8.66
N ILE A 47 -1.95 6.94 8.83
CA ILE A 47 -1.94 5.49 9.15
C ILE A 47 -2.67 5.28 10.48
N THR A 48 -2.49 6.18 11.46
CA THR A 48 -3.20 6.11 12.74
C THR A 48 -4.72 6.07 12.57
N LYS A 49 -5.29 6.78 11.58
CA LYS A 49 -6.73 6.80 11.30
C LYS A 49 -7.17 5.68 10.36
N ASP A 50 -6.40 5.46 9.29
CA ASP A 50 -6.77 4.57 8.19
C ASP A 50 -6.43 3.09 8.51
N ALA A 51 -5.41 2.83 9.34
CA ALA A 51 -4.93 1.50 9.73
C ALA A 51 -4.30 1.51 11.14
N PRO A 52 -5.09 1.62 12.22
CA PRO A 52 -4.59 1.81 13.58
C PRO A 52 -3.64 0.70 14.06
N GLU A 53 -3.94 -0.56 13.71
CA GLU A 53 -3.10 -1.71 14.06
C GLU A 53 -1.71 -1.62 13.40
N LEU A 54 -1.68 -1.21 12.13
CA LEU A 54 -0.42 -0.99 11.42
C LEU A 54 0.37 0.15 12.05
N ALA A 55 -0.30 1.23 12.49
CA ALA A 55 0.36 2.33 13.19
C ALA A 55 1.05 1.83 14.48
N ASN A 56 0.36 1.01 15.29
CA ASN A 56 0.94 0.46 16.51
C ASN A 56 2.18 -0.42 16.20
N ILE A 57 2.09 -1.32 15.22
CA ILE A 57 3.22 -2.17 14.80
C ILE A 57 4.41 -1.32 14.37
N ILE A 58 4.17 -0.27 13.59
CA ILE A 58 5.22 0.63 13.12
C ILE A 58 5.89 1.35 14.30
N LYS A 59 5.09 1.86 15.25
CA LYS A 59 5.57 2.56 16.44
C LYS A 59 6.44 1.66 17.30
N ASP A 60 5.97 0.46 17.60
CA ASP A 60 6.71 -0.51 18.41
C ASP A 60 8.00 -0.94 17.70
N SER A 61 7.94 -1.18 16.39
CA SER A 61 9.12 -1.50 15.58
C SER A 61 10.18 -0.40 15.61
N TYR A 62 9.78 0.87 15.60
CA TYR A 62 10.73 1.99 15.66
C TYR A 62 11.29 2.19 17.06
N ASN A 63 10.45 2.11 18.09
CA ASN A 63 10.87 2.28 19.48
C ASN A 63 11.85 1.19 19.93
N LEU A 64 11.62 -0.06 19.51
CA LEU A 64 12.52 -1.18 19.79
C LEU A 64 13.84 -1.05 19.00
N TYR A 65 13.77 -0.59 17.75
CA TYR A 65 14.92 -0.51 16.85
C TYR A 65 14.94 0.81 16.06
N PRO A 66 15.41 1.91 16.68
CA PRO A 66 15.51 3.20 16.01
C PRO A 66 16.43 3.14 14.80
N ARG A 67 15.92 3.54 13.63
CA ARG A 67 16.64 3.43 12.35
C ARG A 67 16.10 4.39 11.31
N GLU A 68 16.90 4.74 10.30
CA GLU A 68 16.46 5.58 9.18
C GLU A 68 15.57 4.82 8.20
N TYR A 69 15.89 3.58 7.85
CA TYR A 69 15.18 2.84 6.81
C TYR A 69 14.06 1.99 7.40
N VAL A 70 12.84 2.10 6.86
CA VAL A 70 11.72 1.25 7.31
C VAL A 70 12.07 -0.22 7.13
N PHE A 71 12.66 -0.54 5.97
CA PHE A 71 13.11 -1.89 5.63
C PHE A 71 14.64 -2.00 5.60
N THR A 72 15.15 -2.94 6.38
CA THR A 72 16.58 -3.25 6.49
C THR A 72 16.89 -4.70 6.08
N PRO A 73 18.13 -5.01 5.67
CA PRO A 73 18.59 -6.38 5.50
C PRO A 73 18.42 -7.20 6.79
N GLU A 74 18.03 -8.47 6.65
CA GLU A 74 17.84 -9.37 7.80
C GLU A 74 19.16 -9.78 8.46
N ASN A 75 20.22 -9.88 7.65
CA ASN A 75 21.50 -10.45 8.04
C ASN A 75 22.48 -9.46 8.67
N ILE A 76 22.07 -8.22 8.92
CA ILE A 76 22.95 -7.17 9.46
C ILE A 76 22.60 -6.77 10.88
N TYR A 77 21.58 -7.37 11.48
CA TYR A 77 21.24 -7.12 12.89
C TYR A 77 22.47 -7.34 13.78
N PRO A 78 22.78 -6.42 14.72
CA PRO A 78 22.00 -5.25 15.13
C PRO A 78 22.30 -3.94 14.36
N ASN A 79 23.18 -3.94 13.37
CA ASN A 79 23.53 -2.76 12.58
C ASN A 79 22.47 -2.44 11.50
N LEU A 80 21.53 -1.55 11.80
CA LEU A 80 20.37 -1.23 10.95
C LEU A 80 20.60 0.00 10.03
N ASN A 81 21.86 0.37 9.79
CA ASN A 81 22.23 1.57 9.02
C ASN A 81 22.26 1.35 7.50
N LYS A 82 21.68 0.26 6.99
CA LYS A 82 21.65 -0.06 5.57
C LYS A 82 20.24 -0.34 5.10
N LYS A 83 19.91 0.21 3.93
CA LYS A 83 18.63 0.01 3.27
C LYS A 83 18.54 -1.38 2.63
N ALA A 84 17.39 -2.05 2.77
CA ALA A 84 17.13 -3.28 2.03
C ALA A 84 17.02 -2.99 0.52
N SER A 85 17.55 -3.88 -0.31
CA SER A 85 17.38 -3.76 -1.76
C SER A 85 15.95 -4.12 -2.16
N GLN A 86 15.45 -3.51 -3.24
CA GLN A 86 14.12 -3.83 -3.78
C GLN A 86 13.98 -5.33 -4.10
N ALA A 87 15.01 -5.95 -4.67
CA ALA A 87 15.02 -7.38 -4.98
C ALA A 87 14.87 -8.25 -3.72
N SER A 88 15.53 -7.87 -2.62
CA SER A 88 15.37 -8.57 -1.34
C SER A 88 13.95 -8.44 -0.81
N LEU A 89 13.34 -7.25 -0.90
CA LEU A 89 11.96 -7.03 -0.45
C LEU A 89 10.94 -7.79 -1.32
N ASP A 90 11.15 -7.83 -2.63
CA ASP A 90 10.33 -8.63 -3.54
C ASP A 90 10.45 -10.14 -3.23
N ALA A 91 11.65 -10.63 -2.91
CA ALA A 91 11.84 -12.02 -2.50
C ALA A 91 11.10 -12.34 -1.20
N ARG A 92 11.21 -11.48 -0.18
CA ARG A 92 10.49 -11.63 1.10
C ARG A 92 8.98 -11.63 0.90
N LEU A 93 8.46 -10.69 0.09
CA LEU A 93 7.03 -10.63 -0.21
C LEU A 93 6.56 -11.91 -0.90
N ASN A 94 7.30 -12.42 -1.89
CA ASN A 94 6.94 -13.66 -2.56
C ASN A 94 7.01 -14.87 -1.62
N ALA A 95 7.97 -14.91 -0.69
CA ALA A 95 8.06 -15.97 0.31
C ALA A 95 6.81 -16.03 1.20
N LEU A 96 6.29 -14.88 1.64
CA LEU A 96 5.05 -14.80 2.43
C LEU A 96 3.84 -15.41 1.72
N PHE A 97 3.81 -15.34 0.38
CA PHE A 97 2.72 -15.85 -0.45
C PHE A 97 3.10 -17.12 -1.21
N ALA A 98 4.18 -17.80 -0.85
CA ALA A 98 4.67 -18.98 -1.56
C ALA A 98 3.62 -20.10 -1.64
N PHE A 99 2.78 -20.24 -0.60
CA PHE A 99 1.67 -21.19 -0.54
C PHE A 99 0.65 -21.03 -1.67
N THR A 100 0.58 -19.86 -2.32
CA THR A 100 -0.33 -19.61 -3.43
C THR A 100 0.18 -20.14 -4.78
N GLY A 101 1.47 -20.50 -4.86
CA GLY A 101 2.15 -20.83 -6.13
C GLY A 101 2.28 -19.65 -7.09
N LYS A 102 1.91 -18.42 -6.67
CA LYS A 102 1.90 -17.23 -7.53
C LYS A 102 2.91 -16.21 -7.05
N ARG A 103 3.50 -15.49 -8.01
CA ARG A 103 4.32 -14.31 -7.71
C ARG A 103 3.41 -13.15 -7.32
N VAL A 104 3.63 -12.62 -6.11
CA VAL A 104 2.95 -11.44 -5.60
C VAL A 104 3.82 -10.21 -5.85
N SER A 105 3.22 -9.25 -6.54
CA SER A 105 3.83 -7.95 -6.82
C SER A 105 2.91 -6.84 -6.32
N VAL A 106 3.38 -5.61 -6.39
CA VAL A 106 2.57 -4.44 -6.03
C VAL A 106 1.30 -4.33 -6.89
N ASN A 107 1.34 -4.78 -8.15
CA ASN A 107 0.15 -4.83 -9.01
C ASN A 107 -0.83 -5.93 -8.56
N SER A 108 -0.33 -7.05 -8.03
CA SER A 108 -1.18 -8.09 -7.45
C SER A 108 -1.95 -7.57 -6.24
N LEU A 109 -1.27 -6.79 -5.38
CA LEU A 109 -1.89 -6.16 -4.21
C LEU A 109 -2.93 -5.09 -4.61
N ARG A 110 -2.61 -4.25 -5.60
CA ARG A 110 -3.56 -3.27 -6.17
C ARG A 110 -4.81 -3.93 -6.73
N SER A 111 -4.64 -4.97 -7.54
CA SER A 111 -5.77 -5.69 -8.11
C SER A 111 -6.64 -6.31 -7.02
N SER A 112 -6.01 -6.92 -6.00
CA SER A 112 -6.75 -7.49 -4.86
C SER A 112 -7.56 -6.43 -4.11
N TYR A 113 -6.97 -5.26 -3.85
CA TYR A 113 -7.66 -4.13 -3.21
C TYR A 113 -8.81 -3.59 -4.06
N VAL A 114 -8.62 -3.43 -5.37
CA VAL A 114 -9.70 -2.99 -6.28
C VAL A 114 -10.84 -3.99 -6.30
N CYS A 115 -10.55 -5.29 -6.45
CA CYS A 115 -11.55 -6.35 -6.39
C CYS A 115 -12.34 -6.31 -5.08
N TYR A 116 -11.66 -6.10 -3.94
CA TYR A 116 -12.31 -5.94 -2.64
C TYR A 116 -13.25 -4.72 -2.62
N MET A 117 -12.80 -3.55 -3.08
CA MET A 117 -13.62 -2.34 -3.10
C MET A 117 -14.86 -2.48 -3.99
N VAL A 118 -14.72 -3.14 -5.14
CA VAL A 118 -15.85 -3.46 -6.03
C VAL A 118 -16.84 -4.39 -5.34
N HIS A 119 -16.33 -5.49 -4.76
CA HIS A 119 -17.16 -6.43 -4.01
C HIS A 119 -17.94 -5.75 -2.88
N GLN A 120 -17.29 -4.89 -2.10
CA GLN A 120 -17.95 -4.14 -1.01
C GLN A 120 -19.04 -3.17 -1.51
N ALA A 121 -18.90 -2.61 -2.71
CA ALA A 121 -19.95 -1.82 -3.32
C ALA A 121 -21.13 -2.71 -3.76
N MET A 122 -20.82 -3.87 -4.34
CA MET A 122 -21.82 -4.81 -4.85
C MET A 122 -22.64 -5.49 -3.77
N VAL A 123 -22.02 -5.85 -2.64
CA VAL A 123 -22.74 -6.33 -1.44
C VAL A 123 -23.76 -5.29 -0.95
N LYS A 124 -23.55 -4.00 -1.24
CA LYS A 124 -24.47 -2.91 -0.95
C LYS A 124 -25.45 -2.62 -2.10
N GLY A 125 -25.54 -3.51 -3.08
CA GLY A 125 -26.43 -3.40 -4.25
C GLY A 125 -26.04 -2.28 -5.22
N LYS A 126 -24.79 -1.81 -5.23
CA LYS A 126 -24.36 -0.72 -6.11
C LYS A 126 -23.02 -0.98 -6.80
N LEU A 127 -22.81 -0.28 -7.91
CA LEU A 127 -21.50 -0.16 -8.54
C LEU A 127 -20.72 1.04 -7.99
N LEU A 128 -19.39 0.99 -8.11
CA LEU A 128 -18.56 2.15 -7.80
C LEU A 128 -18.81 3.27 -8.83
N SER A 129 -19.21 4.44 -8.34
CA SER A 129 -19.34 5.64 -9.15
C SER A 129 -18.00 6.11 -9.73
N VAL A 130 -18.04 6.91 -10.79
CA VAL A 130 -16.84 7.52 -11.38
C VAL A 130 -16.02 8.30 -10.33
N LYS A 131 -16.70 9.00 -9.42
CA LYS A 131 -16.05 9.76 -8.34
C LYS A 131 -15.32 8.84 -7.35
N GLU A 132 -15.94 7.72 -6.95
CA GLU A 132 -15.30 6.73 -6.08
C GLU A 132 -14.10 6.07 -6.76
N LYS A 133 -14.24 5.68 -8.04
CA LYS A 133 -13.14 5.12 -8.84
C LYS A 133 -11.96 6.08 -8.95
N ASN A 134 -12.22 7.36 -9.22
CA ASN A 134 -11.18 8.40 -9.27
C ASN A 134 -10.44 8.53 -7.93
N LYS A 135 -11.18 8.57 -6.82
CA LYS A 135 -10.57 8.63 -5.48
C LYS A 135 -9.70 7.40 -5.20
N ILE A 136 -10.16 6.21 -5.57
CA ILE A 136 -9.37 4.98 -5.39
C ILE A 136 -8.12 4.99 -6.26
N ALA A 137 -8.23 5.39 -7.54
CA ALA A 137 -7.10 5.50 -8.46
C ALA A 137 -6.05 6.50 -7.95
N GLU A 138 -6.48 7.64 -7.42
CA GLU A 138 -5.61 8.65 -6.81
C GLU A 138 -4.86 8.07 -5.61
N LYS A 139 -5.55 7.42 -4.67
CA LYS A 139 -4.91 6.75 -3.52
C LYS A 139 -3.88 5.70 -3.96
N MET A 140 -4.16 4.98 -5.04
CA MET A 140 -3.23 4.01 -5.62
C MET A 140 -2.10 4.63 -6.44
N ARG A 141 -2.05 5.98 -6.58
CA ARG A 141 -1.16 6.72 -7.49
C ARG A 141 -1.19 6.09 -8.89
N SER A 142 -2.39 5.99 -9.44
CA SER A 142 -2.68 5.41 -10.76
C SER A 142 -3.75 6.24 -11.48
N SER A 143 -4.11 5.85 -12.70
CA SER A 143 -5.24 6.46 -13.41
C SER A 143 -6.50 5.62 -13.29
N ARG A 144 -7.66 6.26 -13.46
CA ARG A 144 -8.95 5.56 -13.59
C ARG A 144 -8.93 4.55 -14.74
N LYS A 145 -8.28 4.90 -15.86
CA LYS A 145 -8.11 3.99 -17.00
C LYS A 145 -7.46 2.67 -16.57
N TYR A 146 -6.33 2.71 -15.86
CA TYR A 146 -5.68 1.51 -15.32
C TYR A 146 -6.53 0.79 -14.26
N PHE A 147 -7.33 1.52 -13.48
CA PHE A 147 -8.30 0.92 -12.56
C PHE A 147 -9.30 0.03 -13.30
N ASP A 148 -9.94 0.57 -14.33
CA ASP A 148 -10.99 -0.11 -15.09
C ASP A 148 -10.41 -1.24 -15.99
N GLU A 149 -9.25 -1.04 -16.60
CA GLU A 149 -8.71 -1.99 -17.59
C GLU A 149 -7.85 -3.13 -16.98
N SER A 150 -7.22 -2.90 -15.83
CA SER A 150 -6.13 -3.79 -15.36
C SER A 150 -6.38 -4.44 -14.00
N TYR A 151 -7.27 -3.89 -13.18
CA TYR A 151 -7.40 -4.29 -11.77
C TYR A 151 -8.71 -5.02 -11.45
N THR A 152 -9.75 -4.87 -12.26
CA THR A 152 -10.99 -5.67 -12.22
C THR A 152 -10.85 -6.91 -13.11
N LYS A 153 -10.24 -7.97 -12.58
CA LYS A 153 -9.94 -9.19 -13.36
C LYS A 153 -10.98 -10.32 -13.26
N ARG A 154 -12.03 -10.14 -12.46
CA ARG A 154 -12.99 -11.22 -12.14
C ARG A 154 -14.45 -10.86 -12.34
N PHE A 155 -14.77 -9.61 -12.67
CA PHE A 155 -16.15 -9.13 -12.63
C PHE A 155 -16.38 -8.27 -13.87
N GLU A 156 -16.72 -8.91 -14.99
CA GLU A 156 -17.16 -8.22 -16.21
C GLU A 156 -18.66 -7.90 -16.15
N ASP A 157 -19.43 -8.65 -15.36
CA ASP A 157 -20.88 -8.52 -15.23
C ASP A 157 -21.37 -8.78 -13.78
N MET A 158 -22.44 -8.08 -13.37
CA MET A 158 -23.20 -8.32 -12.13
C MET A 158 -23.79 -9.74 -12.08
N ALA A 159 -24.17 -10.31 -13.23
CA ALA A 159 -24.80 -11.62 -13.32
C ALA A 159 -23.87 -12.77 -12.92
N GLU A 160 -22.59 -12.72 -13.31
CA GLU A 160 -21.60 -13.75 -12.94
C GLU A 160 -21.30 -13.74 -11.43
N LEU A 161 -21.41 -12.59 -10.77
CA LEU A 161 -21.12 -12.45 -9.35
C LEU A 161 -22.29 -12.91 -8.48
N ALA A 162 -23.54 -12.62 -8.88
CA ALA A 162 -24.75 -13.19 -8.29
C ALA A 162 -24.68 -14.72 -8.27
N ALA A 163 -24.26 -15.33 -9.38
CA ALA A 163 -24.05 -16.76 -9.49
C ALA A 163 -22.90 -17.30 -8.61
N LEU A 164 -21.80 -16.56 -8.45
CA LEU A 164 -20.64 -17.02 -7.68
C LEU A 164 -20.84 -16.93 -6.16
N TYR A 165 -21.65 -15.98 -5.68
CA TYR A 165 -21.84 -15.70 -4.25
C TYR A 165 -23.27 -15.97 -3.74
N GLY A 166 -24.17 -16.46 -4.60
CA GLY A 166 -25.54 -16.81 -4.23
C GLY A 166 -26.39 -15.60 -3.83
N LEU A 167 -26.19 -14.47 -4.51
CA LEU A 167 -26.93 -13.21 -4.34
C LEU A 167 -28.04 -13.06 -5.38
#